data_AF-A0A524L6N1-F1
#
_entry.id   AF-A0A524L6N1-F1
#
_cell.length_a   1.000
_cell.length_b   1.000
_cell.length_c   1.000
_cell.angle_alpha   90.00
_cell.angle_beta   90.00
_cell.angle_gamma   90.00
#
_symmetry.space_group_name_H-M   'P 1'
#
loop_
_entity.id
_entity.type
_entity.pdbx_description
1 polymer ?
#
loop_
_entity_poly.entity_id
_entity_poly.type
_entity_poly.pdbx_seq_one_letter_code
_entity_poly.pdbx_strand_id
1 'polypeptide(L)'
;RVDEDNQVNAASLILREIFSGSLTTSLVGFSFSSDTRDDRIAPTKGLRLSGAIEGAGLGGFSQFARAEGRANWYLGAPRWLLDRSTFVVGTRVGYAIPFNVIGDFDLPSATSIVSDGSIAGLDAIDTDLELPLSERYFLGGLGSFQLRGFKARSVGPRRSILYEATTPELQGNFIPTGSTAAWVDQNGEELPPDDPDGTWVAVCTPPATDCNRNTDKDPDEFADLQQTDVIGGNKFISSSLEYRFPISEALGLQGVVFFDTGNAFAEGDNLFDVGRWRYGTGAGVQWFSPFGPLGVVLGFPLDRLSVEDSPVFEFSVGGRDF
;
A
#
# COMPACT_ATOMS: atom_id res chain seq x y z
N ARG A 1 -23.30 -12.43 -13.16
CA ARG A 1 -23.33 -11.16 -12.40
C ARG A 1 -23.04 -11.59 -10.97
N VAL A 2 -21.78 -11.56 -10.58
CA VAL A 2 -21.37 -11.88 -9.21
C VAL A 2 -21.89 -10.73 -8.36
N ASP A 3 -22.68 -11.02 -7.33
CA ASP A 3 -23.18 -10.01 -6.42
C ASP A 3 -22.00 -9.42 -5.65
N GLU A 4 -21.75 -8.11 -5.83
CA GLU A 4 -20.67 -7.37 -5.16
C GLU A 4 -20.81 -7.41 -3.63
N ASP A 5 -21.99 -7.72 -3.10
CA ASP A 5 -22.28 -7.80 -1.66
C ASP A 5 -21.57 -8.96 -0.93
N ASN A 6 -21.04 -9.96 -1.64
CA ASN A 6 -20.29 -11.07 -1.05
C ASN A 6 -18.77 -11.01 -1.33
N GLN A 7 -18.29 -9.98 -2.02
CA GLN A 7 -16.87 -9.82 -2.30
C GLN A 7 -16.14 -9.21 -1.10
N VAL A 8 -15.06 -9.87 -0.72
CA VAL A 8 -14.20 -9.56 0.42
C VAL A 8 -12.82 -9.23 -0.13
N ASN A 9 -12.61 -7.93 -0.33
CA ASN A 9 -11.38 -7.26 -0.72
C ASN A 9 -10.22 -7.46 0.28
N ALA A 10 -9.33 -6.48 0.50
CA ALA A 10 -8.49 -6.41 1.72
C ALA A 10 -9.27 -6.69 3.04
N ALA A 11 -10.60 -6.74 2.94
CA ALA A 11 -11.58 -7.33 3.82
C ALA A 11 -11.25 -8.69 4.46
N SER A 12 -10.33 -9.57 4.03
CA SER A 12 -9.94 -10.68 4.93
C SER A 12 -9.26 -10.15 6.20
N LEU A 13 -8.40 -9.13 6.05
CA LEU A 13 -7.70 -8.43 7.14
C LEU A 13 -8.64 -7.44 7.86
N ILE A 14 -9.26 -6.54 7.10
CA ILE A 14 -10.68 -6.19 7.20
C ILE A 14 -11.52 -6.76 8.35
N LEU A 15 -12.16 -7.86 8.00
CA LEU A 15 -13.14 -8.59 8.77
C LEU A 15 -12.50 -9.16 10.03
N ARG A 16 -11.25 -9.66 9.97
CA ARG A 16 -10.50 -10.02 11.20
C ARG A 16 -10.45 -8.84 12.18
N GLU A 17 -10.14 -7.64 11.70
CA GLU A 17 -10.13 -6.41 12.51
C GLU A 17 -11.53 -6.07 13.05
N ILE A 18 -12.57 -6.12 12.21
CA ILE A 18 -13.95 -5.78 12.61
C ILE A 18 -14.50 -6.78 13.64
N PHE A 19 -14.27 -8.08 13.44
CA PHE A 19 -14.75 -9.14 14.34
C PHE A 19 -14.09 -9.06 15.74
N SER A 20 -12.95 -8.38 15.88
CA SER A 20 -12.35 -8.08 17.19
C SER A 20 -13.25 -7.19 18.09
N GLY A 21 -14.27 -6.53 17.53
CA GLY A 21 -15.22 -5.72 18.27
C GLY A 21 -14.68 -4.39 18.79
N SER A 22 -13.38 -4.08 18.64
CA SER A 22 -12.84 -2.75 18.94
C SER A 22 -11.55 -2.41 18.17
N LEU A 23 -11.62 -1.44 17.25
CA LEU A 23 -10.47 -0.91 16.49
C LEU A 23 -9.75 0.21 17.26
N THR A 24 -9.50 0.01 18.54
CA THR A 24 -8.95 1.07 19.39
C THR A 24 -7.42 1.00 19.41
N THR A 25 -6.75 2.12 19.13
CA THR A 25 -5.31 2.28 19.29
C THR A 25 -5.03 3.30 20.39
N SER A 26 -4.38 2.90 21.49
CA SER A 26 -3.79 3.85 22.44
C SER A 26 -2.31 4.01 22.14
N LEU A 27 -1.87 5.21 21.80
CA LEU A 27 -0.53 5.50 21.31
C LEU A 27 0.17 6.56 22.15
N VAL A 28 1.46 6.35 22.43
CA VAL A 28 2.38 7.32 23.00
C VAL A 28 3.60 7.44 22.09
N GLY A 29 4.15 8.63 21.93
CA GLY A 29 5.28 8.82 21.04
C GLY A 29 6.23 9.93 21.46
N PHE A 30 7.47 9.79 21.03
CA PHE A 30 8.49 10.82 21.07
C PHE A 30 8.78 11.28 19.64
N SER A 31 8.88 12.59 19.42
CA SER A 31 9.29 13.14 18.13
C SER A 31 10.45 14.10 18.31
N PHE A 32 11.34 14.10 17.33
CA PHE A 32 12.40 15.08 17.20
C PHE A 32 12.32 15.73 15.82
N SER A 33 12.69 17.00 15.74
CA SER A 33 12.79 17.71 14.47
C SER A 33 13.90 18.74 14.50
N SER A 34 14.54 18.92 13.36
CA SER A 34 15.56 19.93 13.12
C SER A 34 15.30 20.56 11.76
N ASP A 35 15.28 21.88 11.71
CA ASP A 35 15.06 22.65 10.48
C ASP A 35 16.15 23.70 10.36
N THR A 36 16.97 23.56 9.32
CA THR A 36 18.09 24.45 8.98
C THR A 36 17.87 25.14 7.64
N ARG A 37 16.64 25.04 7.09
CA ARG A 37 16.28 25.65 5.82
C ARG A 37 16.41 27.17 5.89
N ASP A 38 16.86 27.76 4.80
CA ASP A 38 16.99 29.20 4.67
C ASP A 38 15.66 29.93 4.55
N ASP A 39 14.66 29.28 3.94
CA ASP A 39 13.29 29.75 3.83
C ASP A 39 12.32 28.60 4.18
N ARG A 40 11.15 28.92 4.75
CA ARG A 40 10.18 27.89 5.17
C ARG A 40 9.21 27.47 4.06
N ILE A 41 9.01 28.34 3.07
CA ILE A 41 8.01 28.23 2.00
C ILE A 41 8.67 27.82 0.69
N ALA A 42 9.74 28.50 0.29
CA ALA A 42 10.51 28.20 -0.93
C ALA A 42 12.01 28.06 -0.60
N PRO A 43 12.40 26.99 0.12
CA PRO A 43 13.78 26.80 0.55
C PRO A 43 14.70 26.58 -0.64
N THR A 44 15.87 27.21 -0.63
CA THR A 44 16.91 27.00 -1.65
C THR A 44 18.13 26.25 -1.11
N LYS A 45 18.28 26.19 0.21
CA LYS A 45 19.38 25.48 0.87
C LYS A 45 18.97 25.03 2.28
N GLY A 46 19.66 23.99 2.75
CA GLY A 46 19.51 23.50 4.12
C GLY A 46 18.73 22.19 4.19
N LEU A 47 18.49 21.73 5.41
CA LEU A 47 17.93 20.41 5.69
C LEU A 47 16.75 20.54 6.65
N ARG A 48 15.65 19.86 6.33
CA ARG A 48 14.57 19.57 7.29
C ARG A 48 14.60 18.08 7.61
N LEU A 49 14.88 17.77 8.86
CA LEU A 49 14.91 16.40 9.40
C LEU A 49 13.83 16.28 10.47
N SER A 50 13.09 15.18 10.47
CA SER A 50 12.21 14.83 11.57
C SER A 50 12.18 13.32 11.75
N GLY A 51 12.01 12.87 12.98
CA GLY A 51 11.74 11.48 13.27
C GLY A 51 10.76 11.34 14.42
N ALA A 52 10.07 10.22 14.43
CA ALA A 52 9.12 9.85 15.46
C ALA A 52 9.34 8.38 15.84
N ILE A 53 9.25 8.10 17.14
CA ILE A 53 9.15 6.76 17.68
C ILE A 53 7.86 6.71 18.48
N GLU A 54 6.98 5.79 18.11
CA GLU A 54 5.65 5.64 18.67
C GLU A 54 5.48 4.22 19.18
N GLY A 55 4.77 4.05 20.29
CA GLY A 55 4.38 2.77 20.83
C GLY A 55 2.87 2.76 21.07
N ALA A 56 2.20 1.72 20.61
CA ALA A 56 0.81 1.45 20.87
C ALA A 56 0.64 0.14 21.66
N GLY A 57 -0.37 0.07 22.52
CA GLY A 57 -0.67 -1.13 23.32
C GLY A 57 -0.88 -0.90 24.82
N LEU A 58 -0.96 0.36 25.28
CA LEU A 58 -1.36 0.69 26.67
C LEU A 58 -2.87 0.55 26.92
N GLY A 59 -3.61 0.16 25.89
CA GLY A 59 -5.06 -0.03 25.86
C GLY A 59 -5.55 -0.11 24.41
N GLY A 60 -6.62 -0.87 24.17
CA GLY A 60 -7.12 -1.12 22.82
C GLY A 60 -6.46 -2.31 22.12
N PHE A 61 -6.91 -2.57 20.90
CA PHE A 61 -6.54 -3.73 20.08
C PHE A 61 -5.15 -3.61 19.45
N SER A 62 -4.78 -2.44 18.94
CA SER A 62 -3.50 -2.26 18.23
C SER A 62 -2.32 -2.19 19.21
N GLN A 63 -1.33 -3.05 18.99
CA GLN A 63 -0.11 -3.23 19.77
C GLN A 63 1.10 -3.27 18.83
N PHE A 64 1.87 -2.19 18.77
CA PHE A 64 3.04 -2.11 17.89
C PHE A 64 4.02 -1.06 18.39
N ALA A 65 5.27 -1.15 17.95
CA ALA A 65 6.23 -0.06 18.00
C ALA A 65 6.52 0.42 16.58
N ARG A 66 6.50 1.74 16.36
CA ARG A 66 6.73 2.37 15.06
C ARG A 66 7.88 3.35 15.15
N ALA A 67 8.77 3.31 14.18
CA ALA A 67 9.77 4.32 13.96
C ALA A 67 9.60 4.90 12.55
N GLU A 68 9.57 6.22 12.44
CA GLU A 68 9.49 6.92 11.16
C GLU A 68 10.53 8.03 11.10
N GLY A 69 11.19 8.18 9.95
CA GLY A 69 12.12 9.26 9.65
C GLY A 69 11.75 9.96 8.35
N ARG A 70 11.97 11.28 8.30
CA ARG A 70 11.81 12.13 7.12
C ARG A 70 12.99 13.07 7.01
N ALA A 71 13.57 13.19 5.82
CA ALA A 71 14.61 14.16 5.51
C ALA A 71 14.36 14.81 4.16
N ASN A 72 14.35 16.14 4.11
CA ASN A 72 14.32 16.94 2.89
C ASN A 72 15.57 17.82 2.83
N TRP A 73 16.45 17.53 1.89
CA TRP A 73 17.68 18.28 1.66
C TRP A 73 17.52 19.17 0.42
N TYR A 74 17.73 20.47 0.62
CA TYR A 74 17.63 21.49 -0.42
C TYR A 74 19.04 21.92 -0.84
N LEU A 75 19.28 21.86 -2.14
CA LEU A 75 20.56 22.10 -2.79
C LEU A 75 20.36 23.16 -3.87
N GLY A 76 20.80 24.39 -3.60
CA GLY A 76 20.69 25.49 -4.56
C GLY A 76 21.40 25.14 -5.87
N ALA A 77 20.73 25.34 -7.00
CA ALA A 77 21.31 25.06 -8.30
C ALA A 77 22.32 26.14 -8.70
N PRO A 78 23.30 25.82 -9.57
CA PRO A 78 24.20 26.82 -10.12
C PRO A 78 23.46 27.92 -10.89
N ARG A 79 23.93 29.17 -10.76
CA ARG A 79 23.32 30.35 -11.42
C ARG A 79 23.22 30.25 -12.94
N TRP A 80 24.06 29.43 -13.58
CA TRP A 80 24.04 29.25 -15.03
C TRP A 80 22.88 28.38 -15.53
N LEU A 81 22.21 27.62 -14.66
CA LEU A 81 21.07 26.79 -15.04
C LEU A 81 19.80 27.63 -15.07
N LEU A 82 19.33 28.09 -13.91
CA LEU A 82 18.28 29.08 -13.70
C LEU A 82 18.49 29.75 -12.34
N ASP A 83 18.38 31.07 -12.26
CA ASP A 83 18.49 31.78 -10.98
C ASP A 83 17.41 31.31 -9.99
N ARG A 84 17.80 31.14 -8.73
CA ARG A 84 16.95 30.64 -7.62
C ARG A 84 16.28 29.28 -7.84
N SER A 85 16.77 28.47 -8.78
CA SER A 85 16.36 27.07 -8.89
C SER A 85 17.03 26.19 -7.83
N THR A 86 16.40 25.09 -7.46
CA THR A 86 16.80 24.24 -6.33
C THR A 86 16.56 22.77 -6.66
N PHE A 87 17.54 21.93 -6.34
CA PHE A 87 17.35 20.48 -6.28
C PHE A 87 16.91 20.09 -4.87
N VAL A 88 15.93 19.21 -4.77
CA VAL A 88 15.43 18.69 -3.50
C VAL A 88 15.58 17.18 -3.50
N VAL A 89 16.21 16.65 -2.46
CA VAL A 89 16.23 15.22 -2.19
C VAL A 89 15.39 14.97 -0.94
N GLY A 90 14.23 14.36 -1.13
CA GLY A 90 13.33 13.93 -0.07
C GLY A 90 13.47 12.45 0.18
N THR A 91 13.48 12.01 1.43
CA THR A 91 13.33 10.61 1.79
C THR A 91 12.48 10.46 3.04
N ARG A 92 11.61 9.44 3.04
CA ARG A 92 10.82 9.01 4.18
C ARG A 92 10.95 7.50 4.29
N VAL A 93 11.21 7.05 5.51
CA VAL A 93 11.31 5.64 5.82
C VAL A 93 10.52 5.39 7.08
N GLY A 94 9.81 4.28 7.14
CA GLY A 94 9.09 3.87 8.33
C GLY A 94 9.12 2.38 8.50
N TYR A 95 9.12 1.95 9.76
CA TYR A 95 9.05 0.56 10.15
C TYR A 95 8.15 0.46 11.37
N ALA A 96 7.15 -0.42 11.31
CA ALA A 96 6.32 -0.83 12.41
C ALA A 96 6.60 -2.30 12.74
N ILE A 97 6.96 -2.54 13.99
CA ILE A 97 7.13 -3.87 14.58
C ILE A 97 5.82 -4.16 15.32
N PRO A 98 4.95 -5.02 14.78
CA PRO A 98 3.76 -5.45 15.50
C PRO A 98 4.14 -6.34 16.67
N PHE A 99 3.32 -6.25 17.72
CA PHE A 99 3.23 -7.23 18.81
C PHE A 99 1.78 -7.75 18.94
N ASN A 100 0.92 -7.30 18.03
CA ASN A 100 -0.43 -7.81 17.83
C ASN A 100 -0.37 -9.30 17.54
N VAL A 101 -1.34 -10.05 18.09
CA VAL A 101 -1.56 -11.43 17.68
C VAL A 101 -2.77 -11.42 16.74
N ILE A 102 -2.56 -11.67 15.44
CA ILE A 102 -3.65 -11.71 14.46
C ILE A 102 -4.27 -13.12 14.32
N GLY A 103 -3.66 -14.15 14.93
CA GLY A 103 -4.14 -15.55 14.87
C GLY A 103 -4.92 -16.08 16.08
N ASP A 104 -5.01 -15.35 17.20
CA ASP A 104 -5.67 -15.79 18.44
C ASP A 104 -7.09 -15.22 18.59
N PHE A 105 -7.67 -14.75 17.49
CA PHE A 105 -9.05 -14.28 17.49
C PHE A 105 -10.01 -15.45 17.61
N ASP A 106 -11.02 -15.28 18.46
CA ASP A 106 -12.22 -16.12 18.48
C ASP A 106 -13.09 -15.81 17.25
N LEU A 107 -12.54 -16.06 16.06
CA LEU A 107 -13.29 -16.04 14.83
C LEU A 107 -14.25 -17.23 14.84
N PRO A 108 -15.46 -17.07 14.27
CA PRO A 108 -16.32 -18.23 14.04
C PRO A 108 -15.51 -19.33 13.37
N SER A 109 -15.41 -20.47 14.04
CA SER A 109 -14.66 -21.62 13.54
C SER A 109 -15.36 -22.15 12.30
N ALA A 110 -14.93 -21.68 11.13
CA ALA A 110 -15.12 -22.45 9.91
C ALA A 110 -14.32 -23.75 10.06
N THR A 111 -14.81 -24.84 9.49
CA THR A 111 -13.92 -25.96 9.20
C THR A 111 -12.93 -25.47 8.15
N SER A 112 -11.73 -25.07 8.59
CA SER A 112 -10.68 -24.56 7.71
C SER A 112 -10.18 -25.71 6.85
N ILE A 113 -10.74 -25.81 5.65
CA ILE A 113 -10.31 -26.76 4.63
C ILE A 113 -9.20 -26.04 3.87
N VAL A 114 -7.96 -26.31 4.27
CA VAL A 114 -6.78 -25.80 3.56
C VAL A 114 -6.46 -26.77 2.43
N SER A 115 -6.87 -26.42 1.22
CA SER A 115 -6.58 -27.19 0.03
C SER A 115 -5.95 -26.31 -1.05
N ASP A 116 -4.83 -26.79 -1.58
CA ASP A 116 -4.06 -26.20 -2.68
C ASP A 116 -3.77 -24.68 -2.57
N GLY A 117 -3.67 -24.17 -1.32
CA GLY A 117 -3.38 -22.76 -1.05
C GLY A 117 -4.44 -21.76 -1.55
N SER A 118 -5.62 -22.23 -1.94
CA SER A 118 -6.65 -21.41 -2.61
C SER A 118 -8.00 -21.43 -1.88
N ILE A 119 -8.26 -22.45 -1.06
CA ILE A 119 -9.41 -22.45 -0.14
C ILE A 119 -8.85 -22.42 1.28
N ALA A 120 -9.36 -21.51 2.10
CA ALA A 120 -9.00 -21.44 3.51
C ALA A 120 -10.02 -20.64 4.33
N GLY A 121 -10.16 -20.99 5.61
CA GLY A 121 -10.84 -20.16 6.59
C GLY A 121 -10.09 -18.84 6.81
N LEU A 122 -10.80 -17.82 7.30
CA LEU A 122 -10.17 -16.53 7.60
C LEU A 122 -9.03 -16.66 8.60
N ASP A 123 -9.02 -17.63 9.50
CA ASP A 123 -7.94 -17.90 10.46
C ASP A 123 -6.65 -18.45 9.82
N ALA A 124 -6.74 -19.01 8.62
CA ALA A 124 -5.63 -19.67 7.92
C ALA A 124 -5.03 -18.86 6.76
N ILE A 125 -5.58 -17.69 6.42
CA ILE A 125 -5.09 -16.81 5.34
C ILE A 125 -4.17 -15.72 5.92
N ASP A 126 -3.01 -15.43 5.32
CA ASP A 126 -2.13 -14.33 5.78
C ASP A 126 -1.88 -14.36 7.30
N THR A 127 -1.55 -15.54 7.84
CA THR A 127 -1.20 -15.73 9.25
C THR A 127 0.13 -15.07 9.63
N ASP A 128 0.90 -14.65 8.63
CA ASP A 128 2.18 -13.95 8.73
C ASP A 128 2.05 -12.42 8.83
N LEU A 129 0.82 -11.88 8.82
CA LEU A 129 0.59 -10.45 8.95
C LEU A 129 -0.05 -10.14 10.30
N GLU A 130 0.67 -9.44 11.16
CA GLU A 130 0.29 -9.10 12.53
C GLU A 130 -0.04 -7.61 12.70
N LEU A 131 0.47 -6.70 11.86
CA LEU A 131 0.12 -5.30 11.96
C LEU A 131 -1.30 -5.05 11.42
N PRO A 132 -2.21 -4.42 12.20
CA PRO A 132 -3.56 -4.08 11.74
C PRO A 132 -3.55 -3.26 10.45
N LEU A 133 -4.54 -3.45 9.57
CA LEU A 133 -4.57 -2.79 8.26
C LEU A 133 -4.60 -1.27 8.40
N SER A 134 -5.35 -0.78 9.40
CA SER A 134 -5.46 0.63 9.76
C SER A 134 -4.11 1.27 10.13
N GLU A 135 -3.12 0.48 10.55
CA GLU A 135 -1.80 0.91 11.00
C GLU A 135 -0.68 0.68 9.97
N ARG A 136 -1.02 0.15 8.79
CA ARG A 136 -0.06 -0.12 7.71
C ARG A 136 0.24 1.12 6.88
N TYR A 137 1.40 1.07 6.23
CA TYR A 137 1.84 2.09 5.30
C TYR A 137 1.37 1.80 3.89
N PHE A 138 0.85 2.85 3.26
CA PHE A 138 0.42 2.86 1.87
C PHE A 138 1.14 3.97 1.13
N LEU A 139 1.55 3.70 -0.10
CA LEU A 139 2.23 4.66 -0.95
C LEU A 139 1.41 5.01 -2.19
N GLY A 140 1.84 6.08 -2.85
CA GLY A 140 1.21 6.64 -4.03
C GLY A 140 0.47 7.94 -3.73
N GLY A 141 0.29 8.73 -4.78
CA GLY A 141 -0.44 10.00 -4.76
C GLY A 141 0.45 11.24 -4.51
N LEU A 142 -0.20 12.35 -4.16
CA LEU A 142 0.45 13.64 -3.92
C LEU A 142 1.22 13.75 -2.60
N GLY A 143 2.40 14.36 -2.67
CA GLY A 143 3.15 14.86 -1.52
C GLY A 143 4.66 14.70 -1.70
N SER A 144 5.45 15.41 -0.88
CA SER A 144 6.92 15.39 -0.94
C SER A 144 7.57 14.03 -0.63
N PHE A 145 6.78 13.09 -0.10
CA PHE A 145 7.21 11.73 0.26
C PHE A 145 6.26 10.65 -0.25
N GLN A 146 5.35 11.02 -1.16
CA GLN A 146 4.51 10.05 -1.84
C GLN A 146 5.10 9.75 -3.21
N LEU A 147 4.61 8.69 -3.85
CA LEU A 147 5.02 8.32 -5.21
C LEU A 147 4.02 8.92 -6.19
N ARG A 148 4.34 10.10 -6.72
CA ARG A 148 3.50 10.73 -7.76
C ARG A 148 3.61 9.93 -9.07
N GLY A 149 2.52 9.95 -9.83
CA GLY A 149 2.35 9.05 -10.99
C GLY A 149 1.69 7.72 -10.65
N PHE A 150 1.46 7.43 -9.36
CA PHE A 150 0.62 6.34 -8.89
C PHE A 150 -0.57 6.92 -8.12
N LYS A 151 -1.73 6.27 -8.19
CA LYS A 151 -2.91 6.70 -7.40
C LYS A 151 -2.61 6.63 -5.90
N ALA A 152 -3.27 7.47 -5.11
CA ALA A 152 -3.16 7.42 -3.65
C ALA A 152 -3.44 6.00 -3.12
N ARG A 153 -2.56 5.51 -2.25
CA ARG A 153 -2.64 4.18 -1.64
C ARG A 153 -2.66 2.98 -2.61
N SER A 154 -2.12 3.15 -3.82
CA SER A 154 -2.09 2.09 -4.85
C SER A 154 -0.78 1.30 -4.92
N VAL A 155 0.25 1.73 -4.18
CA VAL A 155 1.58 1.09 -4.18
C VAL A 155 1.82 0.39 -2.84
N GLY A 156 2.15 -0.91 -2.90
CA GLY A 156 2.47 -1.75 -1.76
C GLY A 156 2.21 -3.23 -2.02
N PRO A 157 2.33 -4.09 -0.99
CA PRO A 157 1.99 -5.50 -1.07
C PRO A 157 0.53 -5.70 -1.46
N ARG A 158 0.25 -6.75 -2.23
CA ARG A 158 -1.10 -7.06 -2.74
C ARG A 158 -1.57 -8.43 -2.26
N ARG A 159 -2.88 -8.62 -2.23
CA ARG A 159 -3.54 -9.90 -1.99
C ARG A 159 -4.73 -10.09 -2.90
N SER A 160 -5.02 -11.35 -3.22
CA SER A 160 -6.22 -11.75 -3.94
C SER A 160 -7.47 -11.25 -3.20
N ILE A 161 -8.40 -10.67 -3.95
CA ILE A 161 -9.75 -10.38 -3.47
C ILE A 161 -10.45 -11.72 -3.32
N LEU A 162 -11.00 -11.99 -2.14
CA LEU A 162 -11.64 -13.25 -1.82
C LEU A 162 -13.15 -13.10 -1.79
N TYR A 163 -13.88 -14.21 -1.79
CA TYR A 163 -15.28 -14.23 -1.44
C TYR A 163 -15.59 -15.52 -0.68
N GLU A 164 -16.64 -15.49 0.14
CA GLU A 164 -17.06 -16.68 0.88
C GLU A 164 -17.60 -17.73 -0.09
N ALA A 165 -17.11 -18.97 0.03
CA ALA A 165 -17.58 -20.06 -0.80
C ALA A 165 -19.09 -20.27 -0.61
N THR A 166 -19.83 -20.30 -1.71
CA THR A 166 -21.30 -20.48 -1.68
C THR A 166 -21.73 -21.93 -1.42
N THR A 167 -20.77 -22.85 -1.46
CA THR A 167 -20.97 -24.28 -1.24
C THR A 167 -21.26 -24.53 0.25
N PRO A 168 -22.39 -25.18 0.61
CA PRO A 168 -22.78 -25.38 2.01
C PRO A 168 -21.70 -26.05 2.88
N GLU A 169 -20.92 -26.97 2.31
CA GLU A 169 -19.83 -27.69 2.98
C GLU A 169 -18.61 -26.80 3.28
N LEU A 170 -18.50 -25.66 2.59
CA LEU A 170 -17.40 -24.71 2.70
C LEU A 170 -17.79 -23.43 3.43
N GLN A 171 -18.91 -23.42 4.15
CA GLN A 171 -19.35 -22.24 4.91
C GLN A 171 -18.21 -21.70 5.80
N GLY A 172 -17.95 -20.39 5.72
CA GLY A 172 -16.83 -19.73 6.41
C GLY A 172 -15.44 -19.89 5.79
N ASN A 173 -15.32 -20.60 4.66
CA ASN A 173 -14.09 -20.64 3.86
C ASN A 173 -14.15 -19.63 2.71
N PHE A 174 -12.99 -19.09 2.37
CA PHE A 174 -12.81 -18.04 1.38
C PHE A 174 -11.97 -18.52 0.23
N ILE A 175 -12.36 -18.12 -0.98
CA ILE A 175 -11.71 -18.47 -2.24
C ILE A 175 -11.41 -17.21 -3.07
N PRO A 176 -10.32 -17.17 -3.86
CA PRO A 176 -10.00 -16.08 -4.76
C PRO A 176 -11.13 -15.78 -5.74
N THR A 177 -11.37 -14.50 -5.99
CA THR A 177 -12.24 -14.05 -7.08
C THR A 177 -11.78 -14.65 -8.40
N GLY A 178 -12.72 -15.00 -9.28
CA GLY A 178 -12.41 -15.67 -10.55
C GLY A 178 -12.25 -17.19 -10.44
N SER A 179 -12.22 -17.75 -9.23
CA SER A 179 -12.29 -19.20 -8.99
C SER A 179 -13.71 -19.64 -8.60
N THR A 180 -13.97 -20.95 -8.53
CA THR A 180 -15.12 -21.59 -7.90
C THR A 180 -14.65 -22.86 -7.19
N ALA A 181 -15.35 -23.28 -6.14
CA ALA A 181 -15.04 -24.55 -5.49
C ALA A 181 -15.51 -25.73 -6.35
N ALA A 182 -14.64 -26.72 -6.52
CA ALA A 182 -14.97 -28.01 -7.13
C ALA A 182 -14.49 -29.16 -6.23
N TRP A 183 -15.22 -30.26 -6.25
CA TRP A 183 -14.84 -31.51 -5.59
C TRP A 183 -14.08 -32.35 -6.62
N VAL A 184 -12.81 -32.64 -6.37
CA VAL A 184 -11.94 -33.29 -7.35
C VAL A 184 -11.19 -34.48 -6.77
N ASP A 185 -10.77 -35.41 -7.62
CA ASP A 185 -9.88 -36.51 -7.26
C ASP A 185 -8.40 -36.05 -7.13
N GLN A 186 -7.51 -36.98 -6.80
CA GLN A 186 -6.05 -36.74 -6.73
C GLN A 186 -5.39 -36.31 -8.06
N ASN A 187 -6.09 -36.46 -9.19
CA ASN A 187 -5.63 -36.07 -10.53
C ASN A 187 -6.28 -34.75 -11.00
N GLY A 188 -7.18 -34.15 -10.22
CA GLY A 188 -7.90 -32.92 -10.55
C GLY A 188 -9.16 -33.13 -11.40
N GLU A 189 -9.64 -34.37 -11.56
CA GLU A 189 -10.90 -34.65 -12.25
C GLU A 189 -12.09 -34.42 -11.30
N GLU A 190 -13.13 -33.73 -11.79
CA GLU A 190 -14.33 -33.41 -11.00
C GLU A 190 -15.10 -34.67 -10.61
N LEU A 191 -15.37 -34.83 -9.33
CA LEU A 191 -16.12 -35.93 -8.73
C LEU A 191 -17.51 -35.47 -8.30
N PRO A 192 -18.50 -36.39 -8.23
CA PRO A 192 -19.75 -36.12 -7.55
C PRO A 192 -19.51 -35.66 -6.10
N PRO A 193 -20.30 -34.70 -5.57
CA PRO A 193 -20.22 -34.32 -4.16
C PRO A 193 -20.28 -35.56 -3.24
N ASP A 194 -19.51 -35.54 -2.15
CA ASP A 194 -19.41 -36.61 -1.14
C ASP A 194 -18.69 -37.91 -1.56
N ASP A 195 -18.01 -37.94 -2.71
CA ASP A 195 -17.10 -39.05 -3.03
C ASP A 195 -15.97 -39.12 -1.97
N PRO A 196 -15.72 -40.28 -1.34
CA PRO A 196 -14.76 -40.40 -0.24
C PRO A 196 -13.30 -40.12 -0.63
N ASP A 197 -12.97 -40.21 -1.92
CA ASP A 197 -11.61 -39.96 -2.43
C ASP A 197 -11.41 -38.52 -2.90
N GLY A 198 -12.44 -37.67 -2.79
CA GLY A 198 -12.38 -36.29 -3.26
C GLY A 198 -11.80 -35.29 -2.26
N THR A 199 -11.39 -34.14 -2.79
CA THR A 199 -10.99 -32.97 -2.01
C THR A 199 -11.52 -31.70 -2.65
N TRP A 200 -11.83 -30.68 -1.83
CA TRP A 200 -12.25 -29.39 -2.35
C TRP A 200 -11.03 -28.67 -2.93
N VAL A 201 -11.11 -28.10 -4.12
CA VAL A 201 -10.09 -27.19 -4.66
C VAL A 201 -10.75 -25.99 -5.31
N ALA A 202 -10.03 -24.87 -5.37
CA ALA A 202 -10.48 -23.73 -6.15
C ALA A 202 -10.07 -23.94 -7.62
N VAL A 203 -11.03 -24.05 -8.51
CA VAL A 203 -10.80 -24.14 -9.96
C VAL A 203 -11.15 -22.82 -10.62
N CYS A 204 -10.39 -22.43 -11.63
CA CYS A 204 -10.62 -21.17 -12.33
C CYS A 204 -11.94 -21.22 -13.13
N THR A 205 -12.71 -20.14 -13.08
CA THR A 205 -13.99 -20.05 -13.80
C THR A 205 -13.73 -19.77 -15.28
N PRO A 206 -14.21 -20.60 -16.22
CA PRO A 206 -14.05 -20.35 -17.65
C PRO A 206 -14.57 -18.96 -18.06
N PRO A 207 -13.88 -18.25 -18.98
CA PRO A 207 -12.82 -18.72 -19.86
C PRO A 207 -11.39 -18.60 -19.30
N ALA A 208 -11.22 -18.23 -18.03
CA ALA A 208 -9.90 -18.11 -17.42
C ALA A 208 -9.21 -19.49 -17.35
N THR A 209 -7.96 -19.57 -17.83
CA THR A 209 -7.13 -20.79 -17.74
C THR A 209 -6.26 -20.82 -16.49
N ASP A 210 -6.13 -19.68 -15.82
CA ASP A 210 -5.34 -19.48 -14.62
C ASP A 210 -6.05 -18.43 -13.74
N CYS A 211 -5.87 -18.53 -12.42
CA CYS A 211 -6.53 -17.69 -11.44
C CYS A 211 -5.64 -17.53 -10.21
N ASN A 212 -5.84 -16.43 -9.49
CA ASN A 212 -5.04 -16.13 -8.31
C ASN A 212 -5.24 -17.19 -7.21
N ARG A 213 -4.23 -17.38 -6.38
CA ARG A 213 -4.26 -18.19 -5.15
C ARG A 213 -4.20 -17.30 -3.91
N ASN A 214 -4.47 -17.86 -2.73
CA ASN A 214 -4.30 -17.13 -1.46
C ASN A 214 -2.83 -16.99 -1.05
N THR A 215 -1.97 -17.86 -1.60
CA THR A 215 -0.52 -17.85 -1.33
C THR A 215 0.26 -16.90 -2.22
N ASP A 216 -0.33 -16.38 -3.30
CA ASP A 216 0.32 -15.44 -4.21
C ASP A 216 0.56 -14.10 -3.50
N LYS A 217 1.79 -13.59 -3.59
CA LYS A 217 2.18 -12.35 -2.89
C LYS A 217 2.83 -11.33 -3.82
N ASP A 218 3.45 -11.78 -4.90
CA ASP A 218 4.15 -10.91 -5.84
C ASP A 218 3.30 -10.55 -7.07
N PRO A 219 3.41 -9.31 -7.60
CA PRO A 219 2.65 -8.86 -8.77
C PRO A 219 2.73 -9.78 -10.00
N ASP A 220 3.88 -10.45 -10.19
CA ASP A 220 4.14 -11.34 -11.32
C ASP A 220 3.62 -12.78 -11.10
N GLU A 221 3.24 -13.13 -9.86
CA GLU A 221 2.63 -14.43 -9.52
C GLU A 221 1.12 -14.44 -9.74
N PHE A 222 0.46 -13.28 -9.62
CA PHE A 222 -0.99 -13.17 -9.82
C PHE A 222 -1.37 -13.38 -11.28
N ALA A 223 -2.29 -14.32 -11.52
CA ALA A 223 -2.88 -14.56 -12.83
C ALA A 223 -3.71 -13.34 -13.33
N ASP A 224 -4.42 -12.66 -12.43
CA ASP A 224 -5.18 -11.45 -12.73
C ASP A 224 -5.07 -10.40 -11.61
N LEU A 225 -4.26 -9.37 -11.85
CA LEU A 225 -4.09 -8.25 -10.92
C LEU A 225 -5.38 -7.46 -10.67
N GLN A 226 -6.39 -7.49 -11.55
CA GLN A 226 -7.68 -6.80 -11.31
C GLN A 226 -8.46 -7.44 -10.16
N GLN A 227 -8.15 -8.69 -9.83
CA GLN A 227 -8.75 -9.45 -8.73
C GLN A 227 -7.87 -9.41 -7.48
N THR A 228 -7.11 -8.33 -7.29
CA THR A 228 -6.23 -8.13 -6.14
C THR A 228 -6.39 -6.74 -5.57
N ASP A 229 -6.11 -6.60 -4.28
CA ASP A 229 -6.10 -5.33 -3.57
C ASP A 229 -4.77 -5.05 -2.89
N VAL A 230 -4.45 -3.77 -2.72
CA VAL A 230 -3.28 -3.32 -1.96
C VAL A 230 -3.60 -3.39 -0.48
N ILE A 231 -2.77 -4.12 0.27
CA ILE A 231 -2.96 -4.34 1.70
C ILE A 231 -2.00 -3.52 2.57
N GLY A 232 -1.13 -2.72 1.96
CA GLY A 232 -0.11 -1.93 2.67
C GLY A 232 0.96 -2.80 3.35
N GLY A 233 1.99 -2.15 3.88
CA GLY A 233 3.15 -2.80 4.49
C GLY A 233 3.39 -2.38 5.93
N ASN A 234 4.07 -3.21 6.71
CA ASN A 234 4.57 -2.81 8.04
C ASN A 234 5.81 -1.93 7.95
N LYS A 235 6.44 -1.86 6.78
CA LYS A 235 7.60 -1.03 6.52
C LYS A 235 7.55 -0.45 5.12
N PHE A 236 8.18 0.69 4.92
CA PHE A 236 8.24 1.33 3.62
C PHE A 236 9.45 2.25 3.53
N ILE A 237 9.82 2.54 2.30
CA ILE A 237 10.74 3.62 1.95
C ILE A 237 10.16 4.36 0.76
N SER A 238 10.21 5.68 0.80
CA SER A 238 9.92 6.55 -0.34
C SER A 238 11.00 7.62 -0.43
N SER A 239 11.47 7.89 -1.63
CA SER A 239 12.46 8.90 -1.92
C SER A 239 12.07 9.68 -3.17
N SER A 240 12.37 10.97 -3.18
CA SER A 240 12.04 11.88 -4.25
C SER A 240 13.25 12.73 -4.60
N LEU A 241 13.54 12.83 -5.90
CA LEU A 241 14.46 13.80 -6.47
C LEU A 241 13.64 14.81 -7.25
N GLU A 242 13.64 16.07 -6.79
CA GLU A 242 12.93 17.15 -7.46
C GLU A 242 13.89 18.23 -7.94
N TYR A 243 13.57 18.81 -9.09
CA TYR A 243 14.14 20.06 -9.54
C TYR A 243 13.01 21.10 -9.57
N ARG A 244 13.16 22.15 -8.75
CA ARG A 244 12.19 23.24 -8.65
C ARG A 244 12.79 24.53 -9.21
N PHE A 245 12.05 25.23 -10.05
CA PHE A 245 12.53 26.45 -10.70
C PHE A 245 11.45 27.52 -10.75
N PRO A 246 11.80 28.82 -10.60
CA PRO A 246 10.82 29.89 -10.67
C PRO A 246 10.28 30.03 -12.10
N ILE A 247 8.95 30.03 -12.25
CA ILE A 247 8.28 30.42 -13.50
C ILE A 247 7.99 31.92 -13.45
N SER A 248 7.48 32.40 -12.31
CA SER A 248 7.28 33.84 -12.04
C SER A 248 7.38 34.09 -10.54
N GLU A 249 8.47 34.73 -10.13
CA GLU A 249 8.67 35.10 -8.71
C GLU A 249 7.59 36.09 -8.24
N ALA A 250 7.19 37.04 -9.10
CA ALA A 250 6.19 38.05 -8.78
C ALA A 250 4.80 37.46 -8.52
N LEU A 251 4.49 36.32 -9.14
CA LEU A 251 3.22 35.61 -8.96
C LEU A 251 3.33 34.45 -7.96
N GLY A 252 4.52 34.14 -7.45
CA GLY A 252 4.76 32.97 -6.61
C GLY A 252 4.57 31.64 -7.37
N LEU A 253 4.85 31.61 -8.68
CA LEU A 253 4.73 30.42 -9.53
C LEU A 253 6.07 29.71 -9.67
N GLN A 254 6.07 28.41 -9.36
CA GLN A 254 7.22 27.53 -9.42
C GLN A 254 6.91 26.29 -10.26
N GLY A 255 7.80 25.93 -11.17
CA GLY A 255 7.76 24.66 -11.86
C GLY A 255 8.48 23.60 -11.03
N VAL A 256 8.00 22.36 -11.12
CA VAL A 256 8.64 21.20 -10.54
C VAL A 256 8.75 20.09 -11.58
N VAL A 257 9.91 19.44 -11.63
CA VAL A 257 10.12 18.16 -12.31
C VAL A 257 10.60 17.19 -11.24
N PHE A 258 10.11 15.96 -11.25
CA PHE A 258 10.40 15.01 -10.19
C PHE A 258 10.67 13.59 -10.71
N PHE A 259 11.40 12.84 -9.89
CA PHE A 259 11.56 11.41 -9.96
C PHE A 259 11.35 10.83 -8.56
N ASP A 260 10.31 10.04 -8.40
CA ASP A 260 9.92 9.42 -7.14
C ASP A 260 10.20 7.92 -7.20
N THR A 261 10.65 7.34 -6.10
CA THR A 261 10.92 5.92 -6.00
C THR A 261 10.61 5.39 -4.60
N GLY A 262 10.19 4.15 -4.50
CA GLY A 262 9.96 3.49 -3.22
C GLY A 262 8.97 2.34 -3.29
N ASN A 263 8.75 1.69 -2.16
CA ASN A 263 7.65 0.75 -1.99
C ASN A 263 7.32 0.56 -0.49
N ALA A 264 6.14 0.01 -0.21
CA ALA A 264 5.80 -0.60 1.07
C ALA A 264 6.01 -2.12 0.97
N PHE A 265 6.31 -2.76 2.11
CA PHE A 265 6.66 -4.17 2.19
C PHE A 265 5.93 -4.84 3.35
N ALA A 266 5.48 -6.07 3.16
CA ALA A 266 4.76 -6.84 4.15
C ALA A 266 5.72 -7.37 5.22
N GLU A 267 5.19 -7.96 6.29
CA GLU A 267 6.02 -8.59 7.32
C GLU A 267 6.82 -9.76 6.72
N GLY A 268 8.02 -10.02 7.25
CA GLY A 268 8.95 -11.00 6.67
C GLY A 268 9.72 -10.55 5.41
N ASP A 269 9.18 -9.60 4.62
CA ASP A 269 9.88 -9.11 3.41
C ASP A 269 11.17 -8.32 3.73
N ASN A 270 12.06 -8.18 2.75
CA ASN A 270 13.22 -7.27 2.84
C ASN A 270 12.88 -5.85 2.35
N LEU A 271 13.09 -4.82 3.18
CA LEU A 271 12.82 -3.40 2.86
C LEU A 271 13.64 -2.88 1.67
N PHE A 272 14.83 -3.43 1.46
CA PHE A 272 15.77 -2.97 0.43
C PHE A 272 15.82 -3.92 -0.78
N ASP A 273 14.77 -4.71 -0.99
CA ASP A 273 14.62 -5.45 -2.23
C ASP A 273 14.32 -4.48 -3.39
N VAL A 274 15.40 -4.06 -4.06
CA VAL A 274 15.35 -3.12 -5.19
C VAL A 274 14.55 -3.65 -6.37
N GLY A 275 14.34 -4.97 -6.46
CA GLY A 275 13.51 -5.59 -7.51
C GLY A 275 12.03 -5.25 -7.37
N ARG A 276 11.59 -4.94 -6.15
CA ARG A 276 10.19 -4.57 -5.84
C ARG A 276 9.98 -3.06 -5.71
N TRP A 277 11.00 -2.23 -5.98
CA TRP A 277 10.84 -0.78 -5.91
C TRP A 277 10.03 -0.27 -7.09
N ARG A 278 9.17 0.72 -6.82
CA ARG A 278 8.36 1.40 -7.82
C ARG A 278 8.98 2.72 -8.19
N TYR A 279 8.78 3.19 -9.42
CA TYR A 279 9.43 4.36 -9.99
C TYR A 279 8.42 5.24 -10.74
N GLY A 280 8.33 6.51 -10.36
CA GLY A 280 7.44 7.48 -11.00
C GLY A 280 8.23 8.74 -11.40
N THR A 281 7.80 9.40 -12.46
CA THR A 281 8.36 10.71 -12.85
C THR A 281 7.27 11.61 -13.39
N GLY A 282 7.53 12.91 -13.44
CA GLY A 282 6.55 13.84 -13.99
C GLY A 282 6.96 15.28 -13.81
N ALA A 283 5.99 16.15 -14.05
CA ALA A 283 6.15 17.59 -13.91
C ALA A 283 4.90 18.22 -13.34
N GLY A 284 5.04 19.41 -12.78
CA GLY A 284 3.95 20.15 -12.19
C GLY A 284 4.25 21.62 -12.03
N VAL A 285 3.22 22.33 -11.55
CA VAL A 285 3.29 23.74 -11.21
C VAL A 285 2.77 23.90 -9.78
N GLN A 286 3.51 24.65 -8.99
CA GLN A 286 3.15 25.06 -7.64
C GLN A 286 2.93 26.57 -7.63
N TRP A 287 1.80 27.01 -7.09
CA TRP A 287 1.43 28.40 -6.97
C TRP A 287 1.21 28.77 -5.51
N PHE A 288 2.07 29.63 -4.98
CA PHE A 288 1.90 30.25 -3.67
C PHE A 288 0.93 31.43 -3.75
N SER A 289 -0.36 31.12 -3.89
CA SER A 289 -1.42 32.12 -4.05
C SER A 289 -1.75 32.84 -2.73
N PRO A 290 -2.46 34.00 -2.78
CA PRO A 290 -2.96 34.68 -1.58
C PRO A 290 -3.90 33.84 -0.70
N PHE A 291 -4.47 32.76 -1.25
CA PHE A 291 -5.42 31.89 -0.56
C PHE A 291 -4.75 30.59 -0.06
N GLY A 292 -3.44 30.46 -0.22
CA GLY A 292 -2.64 29.31 0.16
C GLY A 292 -1.95 28.62 -1.03
N PRO A 293 -1.08 27.64 -0.76
CA PRO A 293 -0.39 26.90 -1.81
C PRO A 293 -1.35 26.01 -2.60
N LEU A 294 -1.17 26.04 -3.92
CA LEU A 294 -1.86 25.20 -4.89
C LEU A 294 -0.82 24.41 -5.66
N GLY A 295 -1.08 23.13 -5.91
CA GLY A 295 -0.20 22.27 -6.70
C GLY A 295 -0.98 21.52 -7.74
N VAL A 296 -0.43 21.41 -8.94
CA VAL A 296 -0.92 20.53 -10.00
C VAL A 296 0.25 19.75 -10.53
N VAL A 297 0.11 18.43 -10.62
CA VAL A 297 1.14 17.54 -11.18
C VAL A 297 0.52 16.57 -12.18
N LEU A 298 1.34 16.21 -13.17
CA LEU A 298 1.08 15.11 -14.07
C LEU A 298 2.22 14.10 -13.92
N GLY A 299 1.90 12.94 -13.35
CA GLY A 299 2.87 11.88 -13.09
C GLY A 299 2.68 10.68 -14.02
N PHE A 300 3.77 9.96 -14.24
CA PHE A 300 3.87 8.79 -15.09
C PHE A 300 4.60 7.68 -14.32
N PRO A 301 3.97 6.53 -14.08
CA PRO A 301 4.65 5.35 -13.53
C PRO A 301 5.56 4.76 -14.63
N LEU A 302 6.82 4.51 -14.29
CA LEU A 302 7.83 3.99 -15.23
C LEU A 302 7.79 2.46 -15.31
N ASP A 303 7.41 1.80 -14.22
CA ASP A 303 7.29 0.35 -14.07
C ASP A 303 5.83 -0.07 -13.88
N ARG A 304 4.93 0.50 -14.69
CA ARG A 304 3.48 0.36 -14.60
C ARG A 304 3.00 -1.11 -14.57
N LEU A 305 2.12 -1.44 -13.62
CA LEU A 305 1.32 -2.68 -13.61
C LEU A 305 0.05 -2.54 -14.46
N SER A 306 -0.52 -3.67 -14.89
CA SER A 306 -1.72 -3.70 -15.74
C SER A 306 -2.94 -2.98 -15.14
N VAL A 307 -3.01 -2.92 -13.81
CA VAL A 307 -4.09 -2.27 -13.04
C VAL A 307 -3.87 -0.80 -12.74
N GLU A 308 -2.67 -0.28 -13.01
CA GLU A 308 -2.33 1.10 -12.69
C GLU A 308 -2.67 2.05 -13.83
N ASP A 309 -3.04 3.28 -13.50
CA ASP A 309 -3.33 4.34 -14.47
C ASP A 309 -2.03 4.98 -14.97
N SER A 310 -2.05 5.49 -16.20
CA SER A 310 -0.98 6.36 -16.72
C SER A 310 -1.54 7.21 -17.88
N PRO A 311 -1.39 8.54 -17.84
CA PRO A 311 -0.83 9.34 -16.75
C PRO A 311 -1.79 9.48 -15.55
N VAL A 312 -1.24 9.87 -14.40
CA VAL A 312 -2.02 10.24 -13.21
C VAL A 312 -1.97 11.76 -13.04
N PHE A 313 -3.12 12.40 -13.15
CA PHE A 313 -3.29 13.83 -12.87
C PHE A 313 -3.72 14.02 -11.42
N GLU A 314 -3.03 14.89 -10.69
CA GLU A 314 -3.39 15.19 -9.31
C GLU A 314 -3.27 16.70 -9.03
N PHE A 315 -4.15 17.18 -8.15
CA PHE A 315 -4.12 18.57 -7.68
C PHE A 315 -4.31 18.64 -6.16
N SER A 316 -3.72 19.67 -5.53
CA SER A 316 -3.85 19.95 -4.11
C SER A 316 -4.12 21.43 -3.85
N VAL A 317 -4.94 21.70 -2.84
CA VAL A 317 -5.32 23.03 -2.39
C VAL A 317 -5.18 23.09 -0.87
N GLY A 318 -4.32 23.98 -0.35
CA GLY A 318 -4.31 24.32 1.08
C GLY A 318 -3.89 23.17 2.03
N GLY A 319 -2.66 22.68 1.90
CA GLY A 319 -2.08 21.60 2.72
C GLY A 319 -0.87 22.04 3.55
N ARG A 320 -0.55 21.28 4.61
CA ARG A 320 0.60 21.51 5.50
C ARG A 320 1.93 20.95 4.95
N ASP A 321 1.88 20.16 3.88
CA ASP A 321 3.01 19.41 3.33
C ASP A 321 3.54 19.96 1.98
N PHE A 322 3.26 21.24 1.69
CA PHE A 322 3.91 22.01 0.62
C PHE A 322 5.32 22.49 1.02
#